data_AF-A0A225X183-F1
#
_entry.id   AF-A0A225X183-F1
#
_cell.length_a   1.000
_cell.length_b   1.000
_cell.length_c   1.000
_cell.angle_alpha   90.00
_cell.angle_beta   90.00
_cell.angle_gamma   90.00
#
_symmetry.space_group_name_H-M   'P 1'
#
loop_
_entity.id
_entity.type
_entity.pdbx_description
1 polymer ?
#
loop_
_entity_poly.entity_id
_entity_poly.type
_entity_poly.pdbx_seq_one_letter_code
_entity_poly.pdbx_strand_id
1 'polypeptide(L)'
;MLLAWIVADNSVESVGKYLGVWYLPTNERVVHQNWKAFKTYSKWFAEYKKGMKEWNYANFVVGVQTEKKTKEVLAQWAMAGTPIEDVMKKLKLSNLSGSKLAQHQNYDALLTYIRYYKWLEPIRTANAHARAQALARANAV
;
A
#
# COMPACT_ATOMS: atom_id res chain seq x y z
N MET A 1 0.93 -6.34 -29.19
CA MET A 1 1.49 -7.03 -28.01
C MET A 1 0.98 -6.33 -26.74
N LEU A 2 -0.06 -6.82 -26.07
CA LEU A 2 -0.66 -6.12 -24.90
C LEU A 2 0.23 -6.17 -23.65
N LEU A 3 0.93 -7.29 -23.42
CA LEU A 3 1.80 -7.49 -22.25
C LEU A 3 2.99 -6.51 -22.23
N ALA A 4 3.57 -6.21 -23.40
CA ALA A 4 4.67 -5.25 -23.49
C ALA A 4 4.26 -3.84 -23.01
N TRP A 5 3.03 -3.40 -23.34
CA TRP A 5 2.49 -2.13 -22.86
C TRP A 5 2.20 -2.13 -21.36
N ILE A 6 1.95 -3.29 -20.75
CA ILE A 6 1.78 -3.41 -19.30
C ILE A 6 3.13 -3.27 -18.60
N VAL A 7 4.15 -3.97 -19.10
CA VAL A 7 5.53 -3.89 -18.55
C VAL A 7 6.10 -2.49 -18.68
N ALA A 8 5.77 -1.76 -19.75
CA ALA A 8 6.16 -0.36 -19.95
C ALA A 8 5.33 0.65 -19.12
N ASP A 9 4.38 0.18 -18.30
CA ASP A 9 3.46 0.99 -17.49
C ASP A 9 2.67 2.05 -18.28
N ASN A 10 2.30 1.75 -19.53
CA ASN A 10 1.44 2.63 -20.31
C ASN A 10 0.08 2.78 -19.62
N SER A 11 -0.48 4.00 -19.58
CA SER A 11 -1.78 4.20 -18.94
C SER A 11 -2.91 3.56 -19.76
N VAL A 12 -4.00 3.19 -19.08
CA VAL A 12 -5.23 2.72 -19.74
C VAL A 12 -5.71 3.73 -20.78
N GLU A 13 -5.58 5.02 -20.48
CA GLU A 13 -5.91 6.10 -21.40
C GLU A 13 -5.02 6.10 -22.65
N SER A 14 -3.69 6.03 -22.52
CA SER A 14 -2.79 6.10 -23.67
C SER A 14 -3.00 4.92 -24.62
N VAL A 15 -3.21 3.72 -24.07
CA VAL A 15 -3.54 2.53 -24.86
C VAL A 15 -4.93 2.63 -25.47
N GLY A 16 -5.92 3.18 -24.76
CA GLY A 16 -7.24 3.46 -25.32
C GLY A 16 -7.20 4.40 -26.53
N LYS A 17 -6.36 5.45 -26.46
CA LYS A 17 -6.13 6.40 -27.56
C LYS A 17 -5.44 5.70 -28.74
N TYR A 18 -4.40 4.92 -28.47
CA TYR A 18 -3.68 4.15 -29.49
C TYR A 18 -4.59 3.14 -30.22
N LEU A 19 -5.48 2.48 -29.47
CA LEU A 19 -6.44 1.52 -30.03
C LEU A 19 -7.64 2.20 -30.74
N GLY A 20 -7.74 3.52 -30.71
CA GLY A 20 -8.81 4.29 -31.36
C GLY A 20 -10.15 4.24 -30.64
N VAL A 21 -10.21 3.72 -29.41
CA VAL A 21 -11.47 3.50 -28.69
C VAL A 21 -11.78 4.55 -27.62
N TRP A 22 -10.80 5.37 -27.22
CA TRP A 22 -10.94 6.26 -26.05
C TRP A 22 -12.02 7.33 -26.20
N TYR A 23 -12.09 7.97 -27.37
CA TYR A 23 -12.99 9.10 -27.62
C TYR A 23 -14.34 8.68 -28.22
N LEU A 24 -14.53 7.41 -28.51
CA LEU A 24 -15.78 6.91 -29.08
C LEU A 24 -16.91 6.92 -28.02
N PRO A 25 -18.16 7.20 -28.39
CA PRO A 25 -19.30 6.97 -27.50
C PRO A 25 -19.48 5.47 -27.21
N THR A 26 -20.15 5.13 -26.10
CA THR A 26 -20.20 3.76 -25.55
C THR A 26 -20.76 2.74 -26.54
N ASN A 27 -21.81 3.12 -27.29
CA ASN A 27 -22.44 2.30 -28.33
C ASN A 27 -21.51 2.00 -29.50
N GLU A 28 -20.62 2.92 -29.87
CA GLU A 28 -19.63 2.73 -30.94
C GLU A 28 -18.41 1.95 -30.44
N ARG A 29 -18.01 2.15 -29.17
CA ARG A 29 -16.93 1.39 -28.55
C ARG A 29 -17.20 -0.11 -28.59
N VAL A 30 -18.40 -0.56 -28.20
CA VAL A 30 -18.67 -2.00 -28.04
C VAL A 30 -18.60 -2.79 -29.34
N VAL A 31 -18.83 -2.13 -30.49
CA VAL A 31 -18.73 -2.72 -31.83
C VAL A 31 -17.38 -2.48 -32.51
N HIS A 32 -16.52 -1.63 -31.94
CA HIS A 32 -15.21 -1.33 -32.51
C HIS A 32 -14.29 -2.55 -32.50
N GLN A 33 -13.58 -2.81 -33.61
CA GLN A 33 -12.70 -3.98 -33.78
C GLN A 33 -11.66 -4.16 -32.65
N ASN A 34 -11.16 -3.05 -32.10
CA ASN A 34 -10.15 -3.06 -31.04
C ASN A 34 -10.73 -3.08 -29.61
N TRP A 35 -12.06 -3.11 -29.45
CA TRP A 35 -12.70 -3.02 -28.14
C TRP A 35 -12.34 -4.18 -27.22
N LYS A 36 -12.36 -5.40 -27.75
CA LYS A 36 -11.97 -6.60 -26.99
C LYS A 36 -10.52 -6.49 -26.50
N ALA A 37 -9.62 -5.99 -27.33
CA ALA A 37 -8.21 -5.77 -26.95
C ALA A 37 -8.09 -4.73 -25.83
N PHE A 38 -8.81 -3.60 -25.92
CA PHE A 38 -8.81 -2.57 -24.89
C PHE A 38 -9.36 -3.09 -23.54
N LYS A 39 -10.47 -3.85 -23.57
CA LYS A 39 -11.04 -4.46 -22.35
C LYS A 39 -10.08 -5.46 -21.70
N THR A 40 -9.46 -6.33 -22.49
CA THR A 40 -8.43 -7.26 -22.00
C THR A 40 -7.25 -6.51 -21.40
N TYR A 41 -6.73 -5.48 -22.09
CA TYR A 41 -5.64 -4.66 -21.58
C TYR A 41 -6.00 -3.99 -20.25
N SER A 42 -7.17 -3.35 -20.17
CA SER A 42 -7.63 -2.64 -18.98
C SER A 42 -7.73 -3.58 -17.77
N LYS A 43 -8.24 -4.80 -17.98
CA LYS A 43 -8.31 -5.83 -16.95
C LYS A 43 -6.92 -6.27 -16.49
N TRP A 44 -6.05 -6.64 -17.43
CA TRP A 44 -4.70 -7.12 -17.11
C TRP A 44 -3.83 -6.03 -16.48
N PHE A 45 -3.98 -4.77 -16.92
CA PHE A 45 -3.27 -3.64 -16.31
C PHE A 45 -3.71 -3.45 -14.86
N ALA A 46 -5.01 -3.54 -14.55
CA ALA A 46 -5.50 -3.48 -13.18
C ALA A 46 -4.97 -4.64 -12.31
N GLU A 47 -4.99 -5.87 -12.85
CA GLU A 47 -4.41 -7.05 -12.17
C GLU A 47 -2.91 -6.90 -11.94
N TYR A 48 -2.16 -6.39 -12.93
CA TYR A 48 -0.74 -6.11 -12.83
C TYR A 48 -0.44 -5.05 -11.76
N LYS A 49 -1.16 -3.92 -11.75
CA LYS A 49 -0.96 -2.87 -10.72
C LYS A 49 -1.32 -3.38 -9.33
N LYS A 50 -2.36 -4.21 -9.20
CA LYS A 50 -2.69 -4.88 -7.94
C LYS A 50 -1.55 -5.80 -7.49
N GLY A 51 -1.08 -6.69 -8.36
CA GLY A 51 0.03 -7.59 -8.05
C GLY A 51 1.30 -6.81 -7.69
N MET A 52 1.68 -5.81 -8.48
CA MET A 52 2.83 -4.94 -8.19
C MET A 52 2.70 -4.23 -6.85
N LYS A 53 1.49 -3.83 -6.43
CA LYS A 53 1.25 -3.26 -5.09
C LYS A 53 1.41 -4.29 -3.98
N GLU A 54 1.07 -5.55 -4.21
CA GLU A 54 1.32 -6.65 -3.26
C GLU A 54 2.83 -6.92 -3.07
N TRP A 55 3.62 -6.79 -4.15
CA TRP A 55 5.08 -6.97 -4.13
C TRP A 55 5.84 -5.72 -3.66
N ASN A 56 5.37 -4.53 -3.99
CA ASN A 56 6.00 -3.24 -3.71
C ASN A 56 5.09 -2.33 -2.86
N TYR A 57 4.66 -2.83 -1.71
CA TYR A 57 3.66 -2.15 -0.88
C TYR A 57 4.23 -0.95 -0.12
N ALA A 58 5.43 -1.09 0.45
CA ALA A 58 6.10 -0.02 1.18
C ALA A 58 7.62 -0.19 1.12
N ASN A 59 8.37 0.91 1.11
CA ASN A 59 9.83 0.91 1.12
C ASN A 59 10.36 1.53 2.42
N PHE A 60 10.88 0.69 3.30
CA PHE A 60 11.41 1.13 4.60
C PHE A 60 12.49 0.18 5.12
N VAL A 61 13.34 0.69 6.03
CA VAL A 61 14.47 0.01 6.69
C VAL A 61 15.47 -0.64 5.72
N VAL A 62 15.16 -1.81 5.15
CA VAL A 62 16.04 -2.59 4.25
C VAL A 62 15.65 -2.52 2.77
N GLY A 63 14.58 -1.79 2.43
CA GLY A 63 14.15 -1.60 1.04
C GLY A 63 12.66 -1.87 0.84
N VAL A 64 12.29 -2.21 -0.40
CA VAL A 64 10.90 -2.50 -0.78
C VAL A 64 10.42 -3.79 -0.09
N GLN A 65 9.23 -3.73 0.49
CA GLN A 65 8.57 -4.80 1.24
C GLN A 65 7.24 -5.16 0.59
N THR A 66 6.89 -6.45 0.67
CA THR A 66 5.57 -6.94 0.29
C THR A 66 4.50 -6.44 1.26
N GLU A 67 3.23 -6.50 0.84
CA GLU A 67 2.10 -6.12 1.69
C GLU A 67 2.03 -6.98 2.96
N LYS A 68 2.20 -8.29 2.81
CA LYS A 68 2.18 -9.24 3.93
C LYS A 68 3.26 -8.88 4.97
N LYS A 69 4.50 -8.70 4.52
CA LYS A 69 5.61 -8.40 5.43
C LYS A 69 5.44 -7.03 6.09
N THR A 70 4.95 -6.05 5.34
CA THR A 70 4.64 -4.73 5.88
C THR A 70 3.59 -4.82 6.98
N LYS A 71 2.45 -5.50 6.73
CA LYS A 71 1.38 -5.65 7.72
C LYS A 71 1.84 -6.35 9.01
N GLU A 72 2.67 -7.39 8.90
CA GLU A 72 3.27 -8.05 10.07
C GLU A 72 4.08 -7.06 10.92
N VAL A 73 4.96 -6.28 10.29
CA VAL A 73 5.79 -5.28 11.00
C VAL A 73 4.93 -4.19 11.63
N LEU A 74 3.93 -3.67 10.91
CA LEU A 74 3.04 -2.64 11.42
C LEU A 74 2.20 -3.15 12.61
N ALA A 75 1.75 -4.40 12.57
CA ALA A 75 1.04 -5.03 13.69
C ALA A 75 1.96 -5.15 14.92
N GLN A 76 3.21 -5.56 14.72
CA GLN A 76 4.21 -5.61 15.81
C GLN A 76 4.43 -4.22 16.44
N TRP A 77 4.59 -3.18 15.63
CA TRP A 77 4.77 -1.81 16.14
C TRP A 77 3.53 -1.32 16.89
N ALA A 78 2.33 -1.62 16.39
CA ALA A 78 1.07 -1.27 17.04
C ALA A 78 0.90 -2.00 18.38
N MET A 79 1.14 -3.32 18.44
CA MET A 79 1.09 -4.09 19.68
C MET A 79 2.13 -3.64 20.70
N ALA A 80 3.29 -3.17 20.25
CA ALA A 80 4.35 -2.65 21.10
C ALA A 80 4.06 -1.25 21.66
N GLY A 81 3.07 -0.53 21.11
CA GLY A 81 2.78 0.86 21.46
C GLY A 81 3.82 1.84 20.92
N THR A 82 4.43 1.55 19.77
CA THR A 82 5.42 2.46 19.14
C THR A 82 4.77 3.81 18.85
N PRO A 83 5.35 4.95 19.22
CA PRO A 83 4.80 6.28 18.92
C PRO A 83 4.64 6.53 17.41
N ILE A 84 3.66 7.35 17.02
CA ILE A 84 3.38 7.60 15.61
C ILE A 84 4.52 8.37 14.93
N GLU A 85 5.21 9.25 15.66
CA GLU A 85 6.37 9.99 15.20
C GLU A 85 7.52 9.05 14.81
N ASP A 86 7.75 8.01 15.61
CA ASP A 86 8.76 6.98 15.33
C ASP A 86 8.37 6.13 14.13
N VAL A 87 7.08 5.82 13.98
CA VAL A 87 6.56 5.10 12.81
C VAL A 87 6.72 5.94 11.55
N MET A 88 6.38 7.23 11.59
CA MET A 88 6.61 8.15 10.47
C MET A 88 8.09 8.21 10.09
N LYS A 89 9.00 8.22 11.07
CA LYS A 89 10.45 8.17 10.81
C LYS A 89 10.87 6.87 10.13
N LYS A 90 10.41 5.72 10.63
CA LYS A 90 10.70 4.40 10.04
C LYS A 90 10.14 4.28 8.62
N LEU A 91 8.97 4.85 8.37
CA LEU A 91 8.34 4.91 7.04
C LEU A 91 8.87 6.04 6.14
N LYS A 92 9.89 6.79 6.57
CA LYS A 92 10.49 7.91 5.81
C LYS A 92 9.49 9.03 5.46
N LEU A 93 8.54 9.30 6.36
CA LEU A 93 7.46 10.28 6.20
C LEU A 93 7.63 11.56 7.04
N SER A 94 8.62 11.62 7.95
CA SER A 94 8.73 12.68 8.99
C SER A 94 8.73 14.12 8.48
N ASN A 95 9.16 14.36 7.24
CA ASN A 95 9.26 15.71 6.66
C ASN A 95 8.23 15.97 5.54
N LEU A 96 7.21 15.12 5.43
CA LEU A 96 6.17 15.23 4.40
C LEU A 96 4.87 15.71 5.02
N SER A 97 4.16 16.60 4.31
CA SER A 97 2.84 17.10 4.71
C SER A 97 1.95 17.32 3.48
N GLY A 98 0.64 17.46 3.72
CA GLY A 98 -0.35 17.73 2.68
C GLY A 98 -0.32 16.71 1.53
N SER A 99 -0.35 17.22 0.30
CA SER A 99 -0.33 16.39 -0.91
C SER A 99 0.92 15.52 -1.04
N LYS A 100 2.09 16.02 -0.60
CA LYS A 100 3.35 15.26 -0.66
C LYS A 100 3.30 14.02 0.22
N LEU A 101 2.65 14.11 1.39
CA LEU A 101 2.44 12.96 2.26
C LEU A 101 1.46 11.98 1.62
N ALA A 102 0.31 12.47 1.14
CA ALA A 102 -0.76 11.64 0.60
C ALA A 102 -0.37 10.87 -0.67
N GLN A 103 0.58 11.39 -1.45
CA GLN A 103 1.07 10.76 -2.68
C GLN A 103 2.29 9.85 -2.46
N HIS A 104 2.85 9.81 -1.25
CA HIS A 104 4.03 9.01 -0.99
C HIS A 104 3.70 7.51 -0.95
N GLN A 105 4.57 6.67 -1.51
CA GLN A 105 4.36 5.21 -1.58
C GLN A 105 4.06 4.55 -0.23
N ASN A 106 4.61 5.08 0.87
CA ASN A 106 4.42 4.55 2.23
C ASN A 106 3.18 5.11 2.95
N TYR A 107 2.38 5.96 2.31
CA TYR A 107 1.22 6.56 2.96
C TYR A 107 0.16 5.52 3.35
N ASP A 108 -0.10 4.55 2.47
CA ASP A 108 -1.02 3.44 2.77
C ASP A 108 -0.56 2.59 3.96
N ALA A 109 0.76 2.44 4.14
CA ALA A 109 1.33 1.77 5.30
C ALA A 109 1.09 2.57 6.60
N LEU A 110 1.20 3.90 6.56
CA LEU A 110 0.87 4.75 7.70
C LEU A 110 -0.62 4.64 8.09
N LEU A 111 -1.53 4.67 7.12
CA LEU A 111 -2.97 4.50 7.38
C LEU A 111 -3.27 3.12 7.98
N THR A 112 -2.60 2.08 7.48
CA THR A 112 -2.72 0.72 8.00
C THR A 112 -2.25 0.62 9.44
N TYR A 113 -1.11 1.26 9.76
CA TYR A 113 -0.62 1.34 11.14
C TYR A 113 -1.63 2.04 12.07
N ILE A 114 -2.18 3.20 11.67
CA ILE A 114 -3.17 3.92 12.48
C ILE A 114 -4.39 3.03 12.78
N ARG A 115 -4.83 2.25 11.79
CA ARG A 115 -5.93 1.28 11.97
C ARG A 115 -5.56 0.18 12.97
N TYR A 116 -4.37 -0.41 12.84
CA TYR A 116 -3.89 -1.44 13.77
C TYR A 116 -3.69 -0.91 15.18
N TYR A 117 -3.17 0.32 15.32
CA TYR A 117 -2.98 0.95 16.62
C TYR A 117 -4.29 1.08 17.40
N LYS A 118 -5.38 1.43 16.71
CA LYS A 118 -6.74 1.45 17.30
C LYS A 118 -7.26 0.04 17.58
N TRP A 119 -7.16 -0.87 16.61
CA TRP A 119 -7.77 -2.20 16.75
C TRP A 119 -7.09 -3.09 17.79
N LEU A 120 -5.76 -2.97 17.94
CA LEU A 120 -4.96 -3.79 18.84
C LEU A 120 -4.80 -3.16 20.22
N GLU A 121 -5.61 -2.16 20.56
CA GLU A 121 -5.59 -1.52 21.88
C GLU A 121 -5.69 -2.51 23.05
N PRO A 122 -6.62 -3.50 23.06
CA PRO A 122 -6.70 -4.45 24.16
C PRO A 122 -5.40 -5.24 24.37
N ILE A 123 -4.78 -5.67 23.27
CA ILE A 123 -3.51 -6.43 23.26
C ILE A 123 -2.37 -5.53 23.73
N ARG A 124 -2.30 -4.29 23.23
CA ARG A 124 -1.28 -3.30 23.61
C ARG A 124 -1.34 -2.98 25.11
N THR A 125 -2.54 -2.82 25.66
CA THR A 125 -2.75 -2.56 27.09
C THR A 125 -2.30 -3.76 27.93
N ALA A 126 -2.66 -4.99 27.53
CA ALA A 126 -2.19 -6.20 28.21
C ALA A 126 -0.66 -6.32 28.17
N ASN A 127 -0.03 -6.06 27.02
CA ASN A 127 1.42 -6.07 26.86
C ASN A 127 2.10 -5.01 27.74
N ALA A 128 1.55 -3.80 27.82
CA ALA A 128 2.08 -2.73 28.66
C ALA A 128 2.04 -3.12 30.15
N HIS A 129 0.93 -3.72 30.59
CA HIS A 129 0.78 -4.21 31.96
C HIS A 129 1.78 -5.33 32.28
N ALA A 130 1.93 -6.31 31.40
CA ALA A 130 2.89 -7.40 31.57
C ALA A 130 4.35 -6.88 31.67
N ARG A 131 4.72 -5.88 30.85
CA ARG A 131 6.03 -5.23 30.91
C ARG A 131 6.25 -4.50 32.24
N ALA A 132 5.26 -3.75 32.71
CA ALA A 132 5.33 -3.05 33.99
C ALA A 132 5.52 -4.04 35.16
N GLN A 133 4.78 -5.15 35.16
CA GLN A 133 4.93 -6.21 36.17
C GLN A 133 6.32 -6.86 36.13
N ALA A 134 6.85 -7.14 34.94
CA ALA A 134 8.18 -7.72 34.79
C ALA A 134 9.28 -6.78 35.33
N LEU A 135 9.19 -5.48 35.05
CA LEU A 135 10.12 -4.47 35.56
C LEU A 135 10.05 -4.34 37.08
N ALA A 136 8.84 -4.33 37.64
CA ALA A 136 8.65 -4.28 39.09
C ALA A 136 9.29 -5.49 39.79
N ARG A 137 9.18 -6.69 39.19
CA ARG A 137 9.83 -7.91 39.70
C ARG A 137 11.35 -7.84 39.60
N ALA A 138 11.89 -7.35 38.49
CA ALA A 138 13.33 -7.25 38.28
C ALA A 138 14.01 -6.27 39.26
N ASN A 139 13.32 -5.21 39.67
CA ASN A 139 13.84 -4.22 40.62
C ASN A 139 13.62 -4.60 42.10
N ALA A 140 12.94 -5.71 42.38
CA ALA A 140 12.67 -6.21 43.73
C ALA A 140 13.66 -7.31 44.18
N VAL A 141 14.61 -7.67 43.31
CA VAL A 141 15.71 -8.64 43.53
C VAL A 141 17.02 -7.86 43.59
#